data_AF-A0A1U7S302-F1
#
_entry.id   AF-A0A1U7S302-F1
#
_cell.length_a   1.000
_cell.length_b   1.000
_cell.length_c   1.000
_cell.angle_alpha   90.00
_cell.angle_beta   90.00
_cell.angle_gamma   90.00
#
_symmetry.space_group_name_H-M   'P 1'
#
loop_
_entity.id
_entity.type
_entity.pdbx_description
1 polymer ?
#
loop_
_entity_poly.entity_id
_entity_poly.type
_entity_poly.pdbx_seq_one_letter_code
_entity_poly.pdbx_strand_id
1 'polypeptide(L)'
;MEAAGRGSGSRRPGGPVGRMSEPELLLDSNIRLWVVLPIVFITFFVGMIRHYVSILLQSDKKLTQEQVSDSQVLIRSRVLRENGKYIPKQSFLTRKYFFNNPEDGFFKKTKRKVVPPSPMTDPTMLTDMMKGNVTNVLPMILIGGWINMTFSGFVTTKVPFPLTLRFKPMLQQGIELLTLDASWVSSASWYFLNVFGLRSIYTLILGQDNAADQSRVMQEQMTGAAMAMPADTNKAFKTEWEALELTDHQWALEDIEEELMAKDLHFEGMFKEELQTSIF
;
A
#
# COMPACT_ATOMS: atom_id res chain seq x y z
N MET A 1 -6.17 -62.07 44.77
CA MET A 1 -6.64 -61.58 46.09
C MET A 1 -6.20 -60.13 46.17
N GLU A 2 -6.99 -59.18 45.66
CA GLU A 2 -8.09 -58.49 46.41
C GLU A 2 -7.48 -57.69 47.57
N ALA A 3 -7.56 -56.36 47.69
CA ALA A 3 -8.63 -55.37 47.43
C ALA A 3 -8.00 -54.01 47.06
N ALA A 4 -8.48 -53.22 46.10
CA ALA A 4 -9.66 -52.35 46.14
C ALA A 4 -9.68 -51.33 47.31
N GLY A 5 -9.25 -50.09 47.03
CA GLY A 5 -9.44 -48.91 47.88
C GLY A 5 -9.69 -47.68 47.04
N ARG A 6 -10.97 -47.30 46.90
CA ARG A 6 -11.47 -46.13 46.17
C ARG A 6 -11.13 -44.83 46.92
N GLY A 7 -10.44 -43.91 46.25
CA GLY A 7 -10.31 -42.51 46.67
C GLY A 7 -11.00 -41.60 45.66
N SER A 8 -12.24 -41.21 45.93
CA SER A 8 -13.04 -40.28 45.13
C SER A 8 -12.58 -38.84 45.37
N GLY A 9 -11.72 -38.32 44.49
CA GLY A 9 -11.41 -36.89 44.39
C GLY A 9 -12.28 -36.22 43.33
N SER A 10 -13.36 -35.57 43.78
CA SER A 10 -14.29 -34.81 42.94
C SER A 10 -13.57 -33.77 42.07
N ARG A 11 -13.67 -33.90 40.74
CA ARG A 11 -13.34 -32.83 39.79
C ARG A 11 -14.26 -31.65 40.08
N ARG A 12 -13.72 -30.55 40.62
CA ARG A 12 -14.42 -29.28 40.64
C ARG A 12 -14.53 -28.80 39.19
N PRO A 13 -15.73 -28.49 38.67
CA PRO A 13 -15.84 -27.84 37.37
C PRO A 13 -15.25 -26.44 37.50
N GLY A 14 -14.31 -26.11 36.60
CA GLY A 14 -13.83 -24.75 36.44
C GLY A 14 -15.02 -23.86 36.11
N GLY A 15 -15.47 -23.08 37.10
CA GLY A 15 -16.35 -21.95 36.84
C GLY A 15 -15.65 -20.97 35.91
N PRO A 16 -16.39 -20.19 35.10
CA PRO A 16 -15.78 -19.13 34.31
C PRO A 16 -15.04 -18.23 35.30
N VAL A 17 -13.73 -18.05 35.06
CA VAL A 17 -12.96 -17.00 35.72
C VAL A 17 -13.71 -15.72 35.40
N GLY A 18 -14.48 -15.24 36.37
CA GLY A 18 -15.09 -13.94 36.31
C GLY A 18 -13.96 -12.98 36.02
N ARG A 19 -13.99 -12.33 34.85
CA ARG A 19 -13.21 -11.12 34.63
C ARG A 19 -13.52 -10.24 35.83
N MET A 20 -12.56 -10.10 36.72
CA MET A 20 -12.62 -9.12 37.79
C MET A 20 -12.85 -7.80 37.07
N SER A 21 -14.08 -7.30 37.15
CA SER A 21 -14.46 -6.02 36.60
C SER A 21 -13.65 -5.00 37.38
N GLU A 22 -12.49 -4.66 36.84
CA GLU A 22 -11.65 -3.58 37.32
C GLU A 22 -12.52 -2.34 37.53
N PRO A 23 -12.20 -1.48 38.53
CA PRO A 23 -12.99 -0.30 38.82
C PRO A 23 -13.22 0.47 37.53
N GLU A 24 -14.49 0.59 37.14
CA GLU A 24 -14.90 1.37 36.00
C GLU A 24 -14.59 2.83 36.37
N LEU A 25 -13.44 3.35 35.90
CA LEU A 25 -13.08 4.72 36.17
C LEU A 25 -14.17 5.62 35.59
N LEU A 26 -14.81 6.37 36.48
CA LEU A 26 -15.73 7.42 36.10
C LEU A 26 -14.89 8.60 35.61
N LEU A 27 -14.80 8.75 34.28
CA LEU A 27 -14.13 9.87 33.65
C LEU A 27 -15.03 11.12 33.69
N ASP A 28 -14.42 12.29 33.86
CA ASP A 28 -15.14 13.56 33.75
C ASP A 28 -15.72 13.71 32.33
N SER A 29 -17.01 14.04 32.25
CA SER A 29 -17.70 14.32 30.99
C SER A 29 -17.06 15.47 30.20
N ASN A 30 -16.36 16.39 30.86
CA ASN A 30 -15.62 17.46 30.20
C ASN A 30 -14.49 16.92 29.31
N ILE A 31 -13.80 15.84 29.69
CA ILE A 31 -12.70 15.24 28.91
C ILE A 31 -13.22 14.81 27.52
N ARG A 32 -14.44 14.28 27.46
CA ARG A 32 -15.07 13.87 26.19
C ARG A 32 -15.30 15.05 25.25
N LEU A 33 -15.79 16.18 25.76
CA LEU A 33 -16.10 17.36 24.94
C LEU A 33 -14.86 18.17 24.56
N TRP A 34 -13.88 18.26 25.46
CA TRP A 34 -12.71 19.14 25.32
C TRP A 34 -11.45 18.45 24.82
N VAL A 35 -11.38 17.12 24.86
CA VAL A 35 -10.20 16.36 24.44
C VAL A 35 -10.56 15.34 23.36
N VAL A 36 -11.54 14.48 23.59
CA VAL A 36 -11.88 13.40 22.64
C VAL A 36 -12.37 13.96 21.31
N LEU A 37 -13.43 14.79 21.32
CA LEU A 37 -13.98 15.37 20.09
C LEU A 37 -13.00 16.30 19.37
N PRO A 38 -12.28 17.23 20.05
CA PRO A 38 -11.34 18.11 19.36
C PRO A 38 -10.19 17.35 18.69
N ILE A 39 -9.67 16.28 19.31
CA ILE A 39 -8.64 15.44 18.67
C ILE A 39 -9.18 14.81 17.37
N VAL A 40 -10.41 14.29 17.38
CA VAL A 40 -11.04 13.74 16.17
C VAL A 40 -11.15 14.80 15.07
N PHE A 41 -11.66 15.99 15.40
CA PHE A 41 -11.78 17.09 14.44
C PHE A 41 -10.42 17.55 13.88
N ILE A 42 -9.42 17.72 14.75
CA ILE A 42 -8.06 18.10 14.34
C ILE A 42 -7.49 17.04 13.40
N THR A 43 -7.58 15.76 13.78
CA THR A 43 -7.05 14.67 12.93
C THR A 43 -7.70 14.65 11.56
N PHE A 44 -9.02 14.84 11.50
CA PHE A 44 -9.80 14.86 10.26
C PHE A 44 -9.39 16.00 9.32
N PHE A 45 -9.41 17.24 9.81
CA PHE A 45 -9.09 18.41 8.99
C PHE A 45 -7.63 18.46 8.60
N VAL A 46 -6.70 18.07 9.48
CA VAL A 46 -5.28 17.96 9.14
C VAL A 46 -5.07 16.93 8.03
N GLY A 47 -5.78 15.80 8.08
CA GLY A 47 -5.74 14.79 7.01
C GLY A 47 -6.17 15.36 5.66
N MET A 48 -7.26 16.12 5.63
CA MET A 48 -7.74 16.80 4.41
C MET A 48 -6.78 17.88 3.91
N ILE A 49 -6.28 18.75 4.79
CA ILE A 49 -5.31 19.78 4.43
C ILE A 49 -4.06 19.15 3.84
N ARG A 50 -3.55 18.07 4.46
CA ARG A 50 -2.39 17.33 3.95
C ARG A 50 -2.64 16.80 2.55
N HIS A 51 -3.81 16.21 2.28
CA HIS A 51 -4.16 15.72 0.96
C HIS A 51 -4.04 16.84 -0.09
N TYR A 52 -4.67 17.99 0.14
CA TYR A 52 -4.61 19.11 -0.80
C TYR A 52 -3.20 19.72 -0.93
N VAL A 53 -2.47 19.86 0.18
CA VAL A 53 -1.07 20.33 0.14
C VAL A 53 -0.19 19.36 -0.65
N SER A 54 -0.41 18.05 -0.53
CA SER A 54 0.32 17.05 -1.30
C SER A 54 0.06 17.19 -2.80
N ILE A 55 -1.18 17.44 -3.21
CA ILE A 55 -1.52 17.71 -4.62
C ILE A 55 -0.81 18.97 -5.11
N LEU A 56 -0.81 20.03 -4.31
CA LEU A 56 -0.16 21.30 -4.67
C LEU A 56 1.36 21.20 -4.74
N LEU A 57 1.96 20.35 -3.91
CA LEU A 57 3.42 20.11 -3.88
C LEU A 57 3.88 19.04 -4.86
N GLN A 58 2.96 18.33 -5.50
CA GLN A 58 3.30 17.34 -6.51
C GLN A 58 3.95 18.05 -7.70
N SER A 59 5.24 17.79 -7.90
CA SER A 59 5.99 18.34 -9.02
C SER A 59 6.09 17.31 -10.13
N ASP A 60 5.77 17.73 -11.35
CA ASP A 60 6.09 16.96 -12.54
C ASP A 60 7.59 17.04 -12.78
N LYS A 61 8.29 15.94 -12.52
CA LYS A 61 9.71 15.84 -12.86
C LYS A 61 9.85 15.97 -14.37
N LYS A 62 10.67 16.94 -14.81
CA LYS A 62 11.05 17.07 -16.22
C LYS A 62 11.92 15.89 -16.61
N LEU A 63 11.31 14.85 -17.16
CA LEU A 63 12.02 13.72 -17.73
C LEU A 63 12.72 14.14 -19.02
N THR A 64 13.94 13.65 -19.26
CA THR A 64 14.60 13.88 -20.55
C THR A 64 13.90 13.04 -21.63
N GLN A 65 13.88 13.55 -22.86
CA GLN A 65 13.30 12.83 -24.00
C GLN A 65 13.94 11.43 -24.18
N GLU A 66 15.24 11.34 -23.89
CA GLU A 66 16.01 10.09 -23.92
C GLU A 66 15.49 9.07 -22.90
N GLN A 67 15.25 9.48 -21.64
CA GLN A 67 14.71 8.61 -20.60
C GLN A 67 13.30 8.12 -20.93
N VAL A 68 12.45 9.01 -21.48
CA VAL A 68 11.09 8.63 -21.88
C VAL A 68 11.12 7.64 -23.03
N SER A 69 11.97 7.87 -24.04
CA SER A 69 12.15 6.95 -25.17
C SER A 69 12.61 5.57 -24.71
N ASP A 70 13.63 5.51 -23.84
CA ASP A 70 14.15 4.25 -23.31
C ASP A 70 13.10 3.48 -22.49
N SER A 71 12.32 4.19 -21.66
CA SER A 71 11.21 3.61 -20.91
C SER A 71 10.14 3.01 -21.83
N GLN A 72 9.75 3.73 -22.88
CA GLN A 72 8.77 3.23 -23.85
C GLN A 72 9.29 2.01 -24.62
N VAL A 73 10.59 1.97 -24.96
CA VAL A 73 11.19 0.81 -25.61
C VAL A 73 11.20 -0.42 -24.69
N LEU A 74 11.50 -0.24 -23.40
CA LEU A 74 11.39 -1.30 -22.40
C LEU A 74 9.95 -1.83 -22.28
N ILE A 75 8.97 -0.93 -22.19
CA ILE A 75 7.54 -1.31 -22.15
C ILE A 75 7.15 -2.07 -23.42
N ARG A 76 7.61 -1.62 -24.60
CA ARG A 76 7.36 -2.30 -25.87
C ARG A 76 7.95 -3.70 -25.89
N SER A 77 9.17 -3.89 -25.37
CA SER A 77 9.81 -5.19 -25.25
C SER A 77 9.02 -6.12 -24.31
N ARG A 78 8.57 -5.59 -23.18
CA ARG A 78 7.74 -6.33 -22.22
C ARG A 78 6.42 -6.77 -22.82
N VAL A 79 5.71 -5.87 -23.52
CA VAL A 79 4.46 -6.20 -24.22
C VAL A 79 4.70 -7.22 -25.34
N LEU A 80 5.82 -7.12 -26.06
CA LEU A 80 6.19 -8.12 -27.07
C LEU A 80 6.41 -9.50 -26.43
N ARG A 81 7.07 -9.57 -25.27
CA ARG A 81 7.29 -10.81 -24.53
C ARG A 81 6.00 -11.40 -23.98
N GLU A 82 5.12 -10.58 -23.40
CA GLU A 82 3.88 -11.05 -22.73
C GLU A 82 2.75 -11.34 -23.74
N ASN A 83 2.60 -10.51 -24.77
CA ASN A 83 1.49 -10.55 -25.73
C ASN A 83 1.92 -10.85 -27.17
N GLY A 84 3.18 -11.23 -27.42
CA GLY A 84 3.69 -11.59 -28.75
C GLY A 84 3.02 -12.80 -29.39
N LYS A 85 2.29 -13.59 -28.61
CA LYS A 85 1.52 -14.77 -29.05
C LYS A 85 0.40 -14.51 -30.05
N TYR A 86 -0.06 -13.26 -30.17
CA TYR A 86 -1.14 -12.87 -31.09
C TYR A 86 -0.66 -12.37 -32.45
N ILE A 87 0.66 -12.15 -32.64
CA ILE A 87 1.23 -11.71 -33.93
C ILE A 87 1.95 -12.85 -34.63
N PRO A 88 1.96 -12.91 -35.98
CA PRO A 88 2.49 -14.06 -36.71
C PRO A 88 3.91 -14.40 -36.28
N LYS A 89 4.24 -15.69 -36.24
CA LYS A 89 5.54 -16.19 -35.77
C LYS A 89 6.72 -15.46 -36.43
N GLN A 90 6.67 -15.28 -37.75
CA GLN A 90 7.69 -14.55 -38.49
C GLN A 90 7.84 -13.10 -37.98
N SER A 91 6.72 -12.43 -37.77
CA SER A 91 6.64 -11.06 -37.25
C SER A 91 7.21 -10.95 -35.84
N PHE A 92 6.96 -11.92 -34.98
CA PHE A 92 7.54 -11.99 -33.64
C PHE A 92 9.06 -12.20 -33.70
N LEU A 93 9.52 -13.17 -34.48
CA LEU A 93 10.94 -13.49 -34.63
C LEU A 93 11.74 -12.32 -35.20
N THR A 94 11.22 -11.59 -36.20
CA THR A 94 11.89 -10.38 -36.71
C THR A 94 12.03 -9.30 -35.64
N ARG A 95 11.01 -9.10 -34.79
CA ARG A 95 11.05 -8.13 -33.68
C ARG A 95 11.98 -8.59 -32.56
N LYS A 96 11.97 -9.87 -32.21
CA LYS A 96 12.92 -10.48 -31.26
C LYS A 96 14.35 -10.31 -31.76
N TYR A 97 14.60 -10.59 -33.05
CA TYR A 97 15.90 -10.37 -33.67
C TYR A 97 16.34 -8.91 -33.61
N PHE A 98 15.47 -7.95 -33.92
CA PHE A 98 15.78 -6.51 -33.81
C PHE A 98 16.23 -6.10 -32.39
N PHE A 99 15.66 -6.70 -31.34
CA PHE A 99 16.05 -6.41 -29.96
C PHE A 99 17.29 -7.16 -29.49
N ASN A 100 17.40 -8.45 -29.84
CA ASN A 100 18.38 -9.37 -29.25
C ASN A 100 19.57 -9.71 -30.15
N ASN A 101 19.62 -9.22 -31.39
CA ASN A 101 20.75 -9.46 -32.29
C ASN A 101 22.09 -9.10 -31.61
N PRO A 102 23.08 -10.02 -31.58
CA PRO A 102 24.38 -9.76 -30.97
C PRO A 102 25.11 -8.52 -31.50
N GLU A 103 24.99 -8.23 -32.80
CA GLU A 103 25.74 -7.15 -33.47
C GLU A 103 24.96 -5.83 -33.50
N ASP A 104 23.68 -5.86 -33.90
CA ASP A 104 22.85 -4.66 -34.12
C ASP A 104 21.64 -4.53 -33.18
N GLY A 105 21.51 -5.43 -32.20
CA GLY A 105 20.37 -5.43 -31.28
C GLY A 105 20.32 -4.15 -30.44
N PHE A 106 19.12 -3.58 -30.31
CA PHE A 106 18.94 -2.33 -29.55
C PHE A 106 19.53 -2.39 -28.14
N PHE A 107 19.34 -3.51 -27.43
CA PHE A 107 19.83 -3.69 -26.05
C PHE A 107 21.34 -3.91 -25.94
N LYS A 108 22.02 -4.25 -27.03
CA LYS A 108 23.49 -4.43 -27.08
C LYS A 108 24.20 -3.16 -27.56
N LYS A 109 23.64 -2.50 -28.57
CA LYS A 109 24.20 -1.31 -29.22
C LYS A 109 24.02 -0.04 -28.40
N THR A 110 22.83 0.14 -27.82
CA THR A 110 22.50 1.35 -27.06
C THR A 110 23.05 1.26 -25.64
N LYS A 111 24.27 1.76 -25.42
CA LYS A 111 24.81 1.97 -24.07
C LYS A 111 24.63 3.42 -23.66
N ARG A 112 23.87 3.64 -22.58
CA ARG A 112 23.71 4.96 -22.01
C ARG A 112 24.87 5.25 -21.08
N LYS A 113 25.37 6.50 -21.09
CA LYS A 113 26.30 6.97 -20.06
C LYS A 113 25.51 7.19 -18.77
N VAL A 114 25.20 6.10 -18.10
CA VAL A 114 24.65 6.15 -16.75
C VAL A 114 25.83 6.47 -15.85
N VAL A 115 25.86 7.71 -15.34
CA VAL A 115 26.72 8.01 -14.20
C VAL A 115 26.22 7.08 -13.09
N PRO A 116 27.06 6.16 -12.59
CA PRO A 116 26.63 5.26 -11.53
C PRO A 116 26.07 6.13 -10.41
N PRO A 117 24.84 5.86 -9.93
CA PRO A 117 24.32 6.57 -8.79
C PRO A 117 25.15 6.16 -7.59
N SER A 118 26.30 6.82 -7.43
CA SER A 118 27.02 6.80 -6.19
C SER A 118 26.11 7.54 -5.21
N PRO A 119 25.85 7.00 -4.01
CA PRO A 119 25.01 7.67 -3.00
C PRO A 119 25.48 9.09 -2.62
N MET A 120 26.65 9.48 -3.11
CA MET A 120 27.34 10.74 -2.84
C MET A 120 27.23 11.78 -3.99
N THR A 121 26.80 11.39 -5.20
CA THR A 121 26.85 12.28 -6.38
C THR A 121 25.52 12.88 -6.82
N ASP A 122 24.38 12.29 -6.48
CA ASP A 122 23.06 12.93 -6.70
C ASP A 122 22.24 12.99 -5.41
N PRO A 123 22.50 14.00 -4.55
CA PRO A 123 21.72 14.26 -3.35
C PRO A 123 20.23 14.43 -3.64
N THR A 124 19.85 14.84 -4.85
CA THR A 124 18.49 15.19 -5.29
C THR A 124 17.55 13.99 -5.36
N MET A 125 17.98 12.82 -5.88
CA MET A 125 17.10 11.65 -5.97
C MET A 125 16.83 11.00 -4.61
N LEU A 126 17.87 10.90 -3.76
CA LEU A 126 17.71 10.47 -2.37
C LEU A 126 16.82 11.48 -1.61
N THR A 127 17.07 12.78 -1.81
CA THR A 127 16.27 13.84 -1.20
C THR A 127 14.82 13.77 -1.64
N ASP A 128 14.50 13.46 -2.89
CA ASP A 128 13.11 13.37 -3.34
C ASP A 128 12.37 12.19 -2.72
N MET A 129 13.02 11.02 -2.60
CA MET A 129 12.44 9.84 -1.95
C MET A 129 12.28 10.06 -0.44
N MET A 130 13.32 10.62 0.20
CA MET A 130 13.26 10.97 1.62
C MET A 130 12.24 12.08 1.87
N LYS A 131 12.14 13.08 1.00
CA LYS A 131 11.19 14.18 1.11
C LYS A 131 9.77 13.67 0.99
N GLY A 132 9.47 12.73 0.10
CA GLY A 132 8.15 12.09 0.04
C GLY A 132 7.78 11.40 1.35
N ASN A 133 8.67 10.56 1.88
CA ASN A 133 8.42 9.82 3.12
C ASN A 133 8.38 10.73 4.37
N VAL A 134 9.31 11.68 4.47
CA VAL A 134 9.39 12.64 5.59
C VAL A 134 8.23 13.62 5.57
N THR A 135 7.83 14.15 4.41
CA THR A 135 6.66 15.05 4.31
C THR A 135 5.37 14.34 4.70
N ASN A 136 5.30 13.02 4.52
CA ASN A 136 4.15 12.20 4.91
C ASN A 136 4.11 11.82 6.40
N VAL A 137 5.27 11.57 7.02
CA VAL A 137 5.36 11.08 8.42
C VAL A 137 5.59 12.20 9.43
N LEU A 138 6.34 13.23 9.06
CA LEU A 138 6.75 14.31 9.97
C LEU A 138 5.55 15.07 10.57
N PRO A 139 4.54 15.50 9.79
CA PRO A 139 3.40 16.23 10.35
C PRO A 139 2.63 15.40 11.39
N MET A 140 2.52 14.09 11.18
CA MET A 140 1.84 13.17 12.09
C MET A 140 2.56 13.06 13.43
N ILE A 141 3.88 12.90 13.41
CA ILE A 141 4.70 12.81 14.63
C ILE A 141 4.69 14.15 15.39
N LEU A 142 4.83 15.27 14.67
CA LEU A 142 4.83 16.61 15.30
C LEU A 142 3.50 16.91 16.01
N ILE A 143 2.37 16.61 15.35
CA ILE A 143 1.05 16.82 15.95
C ILE A 143 0.82 15.86 17.11
N GLY A 144 1.23 14.59 16.99
CA GLY A 144 1.17 13.63 18.09
C GLY A 144 1.99 14.08 19.30
N GLY A 145 3.19 14.64 19.07
CA GLY A 145 4.04 15.22 20.12
C GLY A 145 3.41 16.47 20.76
N TRP A 146 2.81 17.35 19.96
CA TRP A 146 2.08 18.52 20.46
C TRP A 146 0.87 18.12 21.31
N ILE A 147 0.06 17.15 20.86
CA ILE A 147 -1.07 16.60 21.63
C ILE A 147 -0.58 15.99 22.94
N ASN A 148 0.53 15.25 22.92
CA ASN A 148 1.12 14.68 24.13
C ASN A 148 1.52 15.79 25.13
N MET A 149 2.15 16.86 24.65
CA MET A 149 2.53 18.00 25.48
C MET A 149 1.32 18.75 26.07
N THR A 150 0.30 19.04 25.25
CA THR A 150 -0.87 19.84 25.64
C THR A 150 -1.90 19.06 26.46
N PHE A 151 -2.06 17.76 26.19
CA PHE A 151 -3.08 16.89 26.80
C PHE A 151 -2.43 15.72 27.56
N SER A 152 -1.41 16.00 28.38
CA SER A 152 -0.78 15.02 29.28
C SER A 152 -1.41 15.01 30.67
N GLY A 153 -1.14 13.97 31.46
CA GLY A 153 -1.53 13.91 32.88
C GLY A 153 -2.88 13.28 33.18
N PHE A 154 -3.64 12.83 32.18
CA PHE A 154 -4.95 12.20 32.38
C PHE A 154 -5.23 11.07 31.37
N VAL A 155 -6.20 10.22 31.73
CA VAL A 155 -6.69 9.12 30.89
C VAL A 155 -7.78 9.65 29.95
N THR A 156 -7.70 9.32 28.66
CA THR A 156 -8.64 9.85 27.66
C THR A 156 -9.82 8.92 27.41
N THR A 157 -9.56 7.64 27.12
CA THR A 157 -10.62 6.67 26.83
C THR A 157 -10.15 5.25 27.13
N LYS A 158 -11.10 4.30 27.15
CA LYS A 158 -10.85 2.88 27.27
C LYS A 158 -11.15 2.21 25.93
N VAL A 159 -10.21 1.44 25.40
CA VAL A 159 -10.45 0.63 24.20
C VAL A 159 -11.15 -0.69 24.59
N PRO A 160 -12.08 -1.21 23.74
CA PRO A 160 -12.95 -2.33 24.11
C PRO A 160 -12.29 -3.71 24.00
N PHE A 161 -11.00 -3.78 23.69
CA PHE A 161 -10.23 -5.01 23.53
C PHE A 161 -9.00 -4.98 24.45
N PRO A 162 -8.59 -6.13 25.01
CA PRO A 162 -7.44 -6.19 25.90
C PRO A 162 -6.13 -5.98 25.13
N LEU A 163 -5.22 -5.17 25.68
CA LEU A 163 -3.89 -4.94 25.11
C LEU A 163 -2.81 -5.57 25.97
N THR A 164 -1.68 -5.91 25.33
CA THR A 164 -0.55 -6.48 26.06
C THR A 164 0.17 -5.40 26.88
N LEU A 165 0.63 -5.79 28.08
CA LEU A 165 1.36 -4.92 29.02
C LEU A 165 2.65 -4.31 28.43
N ARG A 166 3.21 -4.89 27.37
CA ARG A 166 4.41 -4.37 26.70
C ARG A 166 4.16 -3.06 25.96
N PHE A 167 2.93 -2.80 25.53
CA PHE A 167 2.55 -1.53 24.89
C PHE A 167 2.19 -0.42 25.89
N LYS A 168 2.02 -0.77 27.17
CA LYS A 168 1.64 0.16 28.25
C LYS A 168 2.50 1.44 28.31
N PRO A 169 3.85 1.40 28.32
CA PRO A 169 4.65 2.63 28.38
C PRO A 169 4.45 3.56 27.17
N MET A 170 4.09 3.00 26.01
CA MET A 170 3.76 3.77 24.81
C MET A 170 2.34 4.34 24.87
N LEU A 171 1.38 3.52 25.33
CA LEU A 171 -0.04 3.87 25.30
C LEU A 171 -0.46 4.84 26.40
N GLN A 172 0.28 4.84 27.51
CA GLN A 172 0.02 5.62 28.72
C GLN A 172 1.10 6.67 28.97
N GLN A 173 1.75 7.15 27.91
CA GLN A 173 2.74 8.22 28.03
C GLN A 173 2.09 9.45 28.70
N GLY A 174 2.68 9.90 29.82
CA GLY A 174 2.15 11.00 30.63
C GLY A 174 1.19 10.59 31.76
N ILE A 175 1.06 9.29 32.06
CA ILE A 175 0.27 8.77 33.19
C ILE A 175 1.20 7.98 34.12
N GLU A 176 1.26 8.36 35.40
CA GLU A 176 2.19 7.76 36.37
C GLU A 176 1.64 6.50 37.10
N LEU A 177 0.47 6.01 36.69
CA LEU A 177 -0.19 4.86 37.32
C LEU A 177 0.25 3.51 36.74
N LEU A 178 1.26 2.89 37.37
CA LEU A 178 1.80 1.58 36.97
C LEU A 178 0.83 0.39 37.15
N THR A 179 -0.26 0.55 37.88
CA THR A 179 -1.26 -0.51 38.13
C THR A 179 -2.45 -0.48 37.16
N LEU A 180 -2.61 0.59 36.38
CA LEU A 180 -3.74 0.76 35.47
C LEU A 180 -3.70 -0.24 34.29
N ASP A 181 -4.81 -0.83 33.88
CA ASP A 181 -4.80 -1.72 32.71
C ASP A 181 -4.40 -1.00 31.41
N ALA A 182 -3.72 -1.71 30.51
CA ALA A 182 -3.22 -1.18 29.24
C ALA A 182 -4.35 -0.78 28.26
N SER A 183 -5.58 -1.19 28.53
CA SER A 183 -6.78 -0.77 27.77
C SER A 183 -7.14 0.70 27.99
N TRP A 184 -6.66 1.33 29.06
CA TRP A 184 -6.82 2.77 29.28
C TRP A 184 -5.71 3.53 28.56
N VAL A 185 -6.10 4.42 27.66
CA VAL A 185 -5.16 5.08 26.74
C VAL A 185 -5.07 6.59 26.98
N SER A 186 -3.89 7.15 26.73
CA SER A 186 -3.65 8.60 26.76
C SER A 186 -4.20 9.30 25.51
N SER A 187 -4.16 10.63 25.52
CA SER A 187 -4.58 11.49 24.41
C SER A 187 -3.76 11.25 23.13
N ALA A 188 -2.45 11.01 23.26
CA ALA A 188 -1.57 10.71 22.14
C ALA A 188 -1.94 9.38 21.46
N SER A 189 -2.26 8.37 22.26
CA SER A 189 -2.71 7.06 21.76
C SER A 189 -4.06 7.16 21.06
N TRP A 190 -4.99 7.96 21.60
CA TRP A 190 -6.25 8.28 20.95
C TRP A 190 -6.06 9.00 19.60
N TYR A 191 -5.11 9.94 19.53
CA TYR A 191 -4.73 10.58 18.27
C TYR A 191 -4.24 9.57 17.23
N PHE A 192 -3.27 8.72 17.59
CA PHE A 192 -2.74 7.71 16.67
C PHE A 192 -3.82 6.73 16.19
N LEU A 193 -4.74 6.33 17.08
CA LEU A 193 -5.89 5.51 16.72
C LEU A 193 -6.75 6.20 15.66
N ASN A 194 -7.05 7.49 15.82
CA ASN A 194 -7.80 8.27 14.84
C ASN A 194 -7.05 8.42 13.51
N VAL A 195 -5.73 8.67 13.53
CA VAL A 195 -4.97 8.77 12.28
C VAL A 195 -5.02 7.47 11.48
N PHE A 196 -4.93 6.31 12.13
CA PHE A 196 -5.03 5.02 11.45
C PHE A 196 -6.48 4.67 11.06
N GLY A 197 -7.46 5.00 11.88
CA GLY A 197 -8.87 4.68 11.65
C GLY A 197 -9.57 5.55 10.61
N LEU A 198 -9.24 6.85 10.55
CA LEU A 198 -9.85 7.81 9.61
C LEU A 198 -9.40 7.61 8.15
N ARG A 199 -8.38 6.78 7.92
CA ARG A 199 -7.86 6.52 6.58
C ARG A 199 -8.93 6.02 5.60
N SER A 200 -9.70 5.01 5.99
CA SER A 200 -10.74 4.46 5.11
C SER A 200 -11.85 5.47 4.84
N ILE A 201 -12.09 6.38 5.78
CA ILE A 201 -13.06 7.47 5.64
C ILE A 201 -12.55 8.49 4.63
N TYR A 202 -11.25 8.82 4.66
CA TYR A 202 -10.66 9.69 3.63
C TYR A 202 -10.76 9.09 2.23
N THR A 203 -10.55 7.78 2.06
CA THR A 203 -10.71 7.12 0.75
C THR A 203 -12.16 7.18 0.25
N LEU A 204 -13.14 7.07 1.15
CA LEU A 204 -14.56 7.20 0.78
C LEU A 204 -14.90 8.62 0.31
N ILE A 205 -14.35 9.64 0.96
CA ILE A 205 -14.69 11.05 0.70
C ILE A 205 -13.87 11.62 -0.49
N LEU A 206 -12.60 11.26 -0.59
CA LEU A 206 -11.63 11.85 -1.53
C LEU A 206 -11.32 10.94 -2.74
N GLY A 207 -11.79 9.69 -2.73
CA GLY A 207 -11.54 8.73 -3.81
C GLY A 207 -10.19 8.00 -3.71
N GLN A 208 -9.83 7.29 -4.79
CA GLN A 208 -8.67 6.38 -4.82
C GLN A 208 -7.30 7.07 -4.90
N ASP A 209 -7.25 8.34 -5.32
CA ASP A 209 -6.03 9.17 -5.38
C ASP A 209 -5.74 9.89 -4.06
N ASN A 210 -6.14 9.27 -2.95
CA ASN A 210 -5.94 9.84 -1.65
C ASN A 210 -4.45 9.77 -1.26
N ALA A 211 -3.70 10.85 -1.50
CA ALA A 211 -2.35 11.05 -0.98
C ALA A 211 -2.25 10.95 0.55
N ALA A 212 -3.40 10.95 1.26
CA ALA A 212 -3.42 10.68 2.68
C ALA A 212 -3.23 9.19 3.06
N ASP A 213 -3.32 8.28 2.10
CA ASP A 213 -3.17 6.85 2.33
C ASP A 213 -1.69 6.44 2.44
N GLN A 214 -1.25 6.16 3.68
CA GLN A 214 0.12 5.78 4.00
C GLN A 214 0.43 4.28 3.82
N SER A 215 -0.55 3.36 3.80
CA SER A 215 -0.18 1.94 3.82
C SER A 215 0.18 1.39 2.46
N ARG A 216 -0.21 2.03 1.36
CA ARG A 216 0.38 1.70 0.05
C ARG A 216 1.88 1.98 0.07
N VAL A 217 2.29 3.16 0.54
CA VAL A 217 3.70 3.55 0.62
C VAL A 217 4.48 2.66 1.60
N MET A 218 3.94 2.39 2.79
CA MET A 218 4.61 1.54 3.78
C MET A 218 4.69 0.08 3.31
N GLN A 219 3.66 -0.44 2.64
CA GLN A 219 3.69 -1.77 2.04
C GLN A 219 4.68 -1.82 0.87
N GLU A 220 4.71 -0.81 0.00
CA GLU A 220 5.67 -0.68 -1.11
C GLU A 220 7.13 -0.55 -0.64
N GLN A 221 7.35 0.05 0.53
CA GLN A 221 8.68 0.17 1.15
C GLN A 221 9.11 -1.15 1.82
N MET A 222 8.16 -1.91 2.39
CA MET A 222 8.44 -3.20 3.02
C MET A 222 8.57 -4.35 2.00
N THR A 223 7.90 -4.26 0.84
CA THR A 223 8.02 -5.23 -0.26
C THR A 223 9.21 -4.97 -1.17
N GLY A 224 10.00 -3.91 -0.92
CA GLY A 224 11.12 -3.52 -1.77
C GLY A 224 10.72 -3.08 -3.19
N ALA A 225 9.42 -2.93 -3.46
CA ALA A 225 8.89 -2.57 -4.77
C ALA A 225 9.18 -1.10 -5.16
N ALA A 226 9.39 -0.23 -4.17
CA ALA A 226 9.82 1.15 -4.41
C ALA A 226 11.27 1.29 -4.93
N MET A 227 12.05 0.20 -4.95
CA MET A 227 13.39 0.14 -5.58
C MET A 227 13.33 -0.30 -7.06
N ALA A 228 12.13 -0.42 -7.65
CA ALA A 228 11.94 -0.91 -9.02
C ALA A 228 11.97 0.19 -10.10
N MET A 229 12.45 1.40 -9.79
CA MET A 229 12.95 2.28 -10.85
C MET A 229 14.38 1.84 -11.15
N PRO A 230 14.70 1.38 -12.37
CA PRO A 230 16.06 0.98 -12.68
C PRO A 230 16.97 2.19 -12.53
N ALA A 231 17.77 2.20 -11.48
CA ALA A 231 18.81 3.19 -11.24
C ALA A 231 19.91 3.15 -12.33
N ASP A 232 19.85 2.16 -13.23
CA ASP A 232 20.74 2.01 -14.37
C ASP A 232 19.97 1.46 -15.58
N THR A 233 19.80 2.29 -16.62
CA THR A 233 19.16 1.91 -17.88
C THR A 233 19.91 0.78 -18.59
N ASN A 234 21.23 0.71 -18.44
CA ASN A 234 22.02 -0.39 -19.04
C ASN A 234 21.72 -1.73 -18.35
N LYS A 235 21.55 -1.70 -17.03
CA LYS A 235 21.15 -2.89 -16.28
C LYS A 235 19.73 -3.32 -16.69
N ALA A 236 18.81 -2.37 -16.85
CA ALA A 236 17.46 -2.66 -17.33
C ALA A 236 17.46 -3.30 -18.73
N PHE A 237 18.25 -2.76 -19.67
CA PHE A 237 18.41 -3.33 -21.00
C PHE A 237 18.99 -4.73 -20.97
N LYS A 238 19.97 -4.99 -20.11
CA LYS A 238 20.53 -6.34 -19.94
C LYS A 238 19.49 -7.33 -19.43
N THR A 239 18.74 -6.96 -18.39
CA THR A 239 17.69 -7.82 -17.83
C THR A 239 16.60 -8.14 -18.86
N GLU A 240 16.14 -7.14 -19.63
CA GLU A 240 15.14 -7.37 -20.68
C GLU A 240 15.70 -8.19 -21.84
N TRP A 241 16.97 -8.01 -22.22
CA TRP A 241 17.61 -8.85 -23.24
C TRP A 241 17.64 -10.33 -22.81
N GLU A 242 18.08 -10.61 -21.58
CA GLU A 242 18.10 -11.97 -21.02
C GLU A 242 16.69 -12.57 -20.95
N ALA A 243 15.71 -11.79 -20.48
CA ALA A 243 14.33 -12.23 -20.39
C ALA A 243 13.69 -12.49 -21.75
N LEU A 244 13.94 -11.64 -22.76
CA LEU A 244 13.42 -11.81 -24.11
C LEU A 244 14.10 -12.97 -24.84
N GLU A 245 15.36 -13.28 -24.53
CA GLU A 245 16.08 -14.38 -25.18
C GLU A 245 15.44 -15.73 -24.89
N LEU A 246 14.97 -15.92 -23.66
CA LEU A 246 14.29 -17.14 -23.19
C LEU A 246 12.86 -17.31 -23.72
N THR A 247 12.36 -16.38 -24.53
CA THR A 247 10.95 -16.40 -24.96
C THR A 247 10.76 -17.15 -26.27
N ASP A 248 9.81 -18.07 -26.29
CA ASP A 248 9.37 -18.76 -27.49
C ASP A 248 8.00 -18.29 -27.92
N HIS A 249 7.79 -18.28 -29.23
CA HIS A 249 6.51 -17.92 -29.82
C HIS A 249 5.55 -19.11 -29.74
N GLN A 250 4.49 -18.92 -28.96
CA GLN A 250 3.36 -19.83 -28.88
C GLN A 250 2.19 -19.15 -29.58
N TRP A 251 1.77 -19.64 -30.74
CA TRP A 251 0.72 -18.98 -31.53
C TRP A 251 -0.64 -19.32 -30.94
N ALA A 252 -1.31 -18.30 -30.39
CA ALA A 252 -2.58 -18.51 -29.70
C ALA A 252 -3.78 -18.69 -30.65
N LEU A 253 -3.59 -18.41 -31.95
CA LEU A 253 -4.64 -18.39 -32.96
C LEU A 253 -4.56 -19.60 -33.90
N GLU A 254 -4.00 -20.72 -33.42
CA GLU A 254 -3.79 -21.94 -34.22
C GLU A 254 -5.11 -22.71 -34.41
N ASP A 255 -5.94 -22.78 -33.37
CA ASP A 255 -7.20 -23.55 -33.34
C ASP A 255 -8.46 -22.66 -33.33
N ILE A 256 -8.32 -21.38 -33.69
CA ILE A 256 -9.39 -20.39 -33.51
C ILE A 256 -10.58 -20.65 -34.46
N GLU A 257 -10.34 -21.19 -35.65
CA GLU A 257 -11.38 -21.58 -36.60
C GLU A 257 -12.24 -22.70 -36.01
N GLU A 258 -11.64 -23.70 -35.38
CA GLU A 258 -12.37 -24.80 -34.75
C GLU A 258 -13.16 -24.31 -33.54
N GLU A 259 -12.58 -23.45 -32.70
CA GLU A 259 -13.27 -22.86 -31.55
C GLU A 259 -14.47 -22.00 -31.99
N LEU A 260 -14.31 -21.24 -33.07
CA LEU A 260 -15.39 -20.42 -33.63
C LEU A 260 -16.51 -21.27 -34.22
N MET A 261 -16.18 -22.35 -34.93
CA MET A 261 -17.18 -23.26 -35.51
C MET A 261 -17.87 -24.14 -34.46
N ALA A 262 -17.27 -24.33 -33.28
CA ALA A 262 -17.85 -25.13 -32.20
C ALA A 262 -19.06 -24.46 -31.52
N LYS A 263 -19.29 -23.16 -31.75
CA LYS A 263 -20.38 -22.38 -31.16
C LYS A 263 -21.11 -21.58 -32.22
N ASP A 264 -22.42 -21.44 -32.07
CA ASP A 264 -23.17 -20.51 -32.91
C ASP A 264 -22.77 -19.07 -32.59
N LEU A 265 -22.81 -18.22 -33.63
CA LEU A 265 -22.50 -16.80 -33.49
C LEU A 265 -23.58 -16.11 -32.65
N HIS A 266 -23.17 -15.52 -31.53
CA HIS A 266 -24.06 -14.76 -30.65
C HIS A 266 -24.43 -13.41 -31.29
N PHE A 267 -25.43 -13.40 -32.16
CA PHE A 267 -26.02 -12.18 -32.74
C PHE A 267 -27.21 -11.63 -31.94
N GLU A 268 -27.53 -12.26 -30.80
CA GLU A 268 -28.63 -11.84 -29.92
C GLU A 268 -28.37 -10.41 -29.39
N GLY A 269 -29.21 -9.46 -29.81
CA GLY A 269 -29.08 -8.04 -29.46
C GLY A 269 -28.71 -7.11 -30.62
N MET A 270 -28.38 -7.65 -31.80
CA MET A 270 -28.05 -6.85 -33.00
C MET A 270 -29.16 -5.86 -33.38
N PHE A 271 -30.43 -6.19 -33.13
CA PHE A 271 -31.59 -5.35 -33.46
C PHE A 271 -32.28 -4.73 -32.24
N LYS A 272 -31.71 -4.81 -31.03
CA LYS A 272 -32.35 -4.24 -29.82
C LYS A 272 -32.29 -2.72 -29.74
N GLU A 273 -31.37 -2.05 -30.43
CA GLU A 273 -31.27 -0.59 -30.45
C GLU A 273 -32.22 0.11 -31.43
N GLU A 274 -32.68 -0.55 -32.51
CA GLU A 274 -33.56 0.09 -33.51
C GLU A 274 -35.05 0.18 -33.08
N LEU A 275 -35.46 -0.58 -32.04
CA LEU A 275 -36.85 -0.57 -31.58
C LEU A 275 -37.15 0.47 -30.48
N GLN A 276 -36.15 1.11 -29.88
CA GLN A 276 -36.39 2.17 -28.87
C GLN A 276 -36.60 3.56 -29.47
N THR A 277 -36.32 3.79 -30.75
CA THR A 277 -36.50 5.08 -31.43
C THR A 277 -37.79 5.22 -32.22
N SER A 278 -38.68 4.22 -32.22
CA SER A 278 -39.92 4.22 -33.03
C SER A 278 -41.23 4.06 -32.24
N ILE A 279 -41.20 4.22 -30.91
CA ILE A 279 -42.42 4.34 -30.11
C ILE A 279 -42.56 5.80 -29.67
N PHE A 280 -43.57 6.43 -30.27
CA PHE A 280 -44.15 7.73 -29.95
C PHE A 280 -44.34 7.99 -28.44
#